data_AF-A0A1L6TCU6-F1
#
_entry.id   AF-A0A1L6TCU6-F1
#
_cell.length_a   1.000
_cell.length_b   1.000
_cell.length_c   1.000
_cell.angle_alpha   90.00
_cell.angle_beta   90.00
_cell.angle_gamma   90.00
#
_symmetry.space_group_name_H-M   'P 1'
#
loop_
_entity.id
_entity.type
_entity.pdbx_description
1 polymer ?
#
loop_
_entity_poly.entity_id
_entity_poly.type
_entity_poly.pdbx_seq_one_letter_code
_entity_poly.pdbx_strand_id
1 'polypeptide(L)'
;MESSLINMKIDAINMKFPDARAVLSSNAKSALAVAFKDIGSIDHLKHAAISSRSHVEAKVLLRMFAIQSANGALSISEIAAGALSEQINLVKAVKASAEEASAITKTADERVILNQSVRANLVRYENIANQTVFNQAKLLDGSFAGYFLFDDNLSTETLNILIGDTQGRQLGRYVLDTTGSSLTNQTLNPSSSITVSNGIAAQELMISSEQFKMSGDEKDKGLNISVVSDLSAEGVSRLINQVAEKTGVSAFAQTHVDLKLENIGAPTLVGFNLASGDGATLGNYANSQLIEVAINDEGDLSVLLDQINSVTDQTGVIAEFTSLAEKNQIRLSHATGANIQLSDYQSGPYGLMALP
;
A
#
# COMPACT_ATOMS: atom_id res chain seq x y z
N MET A 1 -56.91 -49.64 -86.70
CA MET A 1 -56.78 -48.87 -85.45
C MET A 1 -55.94 -49.73 -84.53
N GLU A 2 -54.62 -49.50 -84.53
CA GLU A 2 -53.95 -48.66 -83.51
C GLU A 2 -54.16 -49.23 -82.11
N SER A 3 -53.21 -49.35 -81.20
CA SER A 3 -51.78 -49.05 -81.08
C SER A 3 -51.43 -49.61 -79.70
N SER A 4 -50.20 -50.05 -79.46
CA SER A 4 -49.50 -49.76 -78.19
C SER A 4 -48.11 -50.39 -78.25
N LEU A 5 -47.28 -49.83 -79.13
CA LEU A 5 -45.83 -50.03 -79.06
C LEU A 5 -45.33 -49.35 -77.79
N ILE A 6 -44.86 -50.18 -76.85
CA ILE A 6 -43.77 -49.96 -75.88
C ILE A 6 -43.59 -48.50 -75.42
N ASN A 7 -43.99 -48.25 -74.17
CA ASN A 7 -43.85 -47.01 -73.40
C ASN A 7 -42.37 -46.66 -73.06
N MET A 8 -41.45 -46.69 -74.03
CA MET A 8 -40.13 -46.09 -73.89
C MET A 8 -40.13 -44.74 -74.60
N LYS A 9 -40.18 -43.66 -73.82
CA LYS A 9 -39.93 -42.30 -74.31
C LYS A 9 -38.47 -42.15 -74.73
N ILE A 10 -38.10 -42.68 -75.90
CA ILE A 10 -36.78 -42.53 -76.51
C ILE A 10 -36.40 -41.05 -76.65
N ASP A 11 -37.39 -40.18 -76.90
CA ASP A 11 -37.19 -38.73 -76.91
C ASP A 11 -36.75 -38.17 -75.55
N ALA A 12 -37.25 -38.70 -74.44
CA ALA A 12 -36.83 -38.28 -73.10
C ALA A 12 -35.39 -38.74 -72.77
N ILE A 13 -34.96 -39.88 -73.30
CA ILE A 13 -33.58 -40.36 -73.16
C ILE A 13 -32.63 -39.49 -74.01
N ASN A 14 -33.01 -39.19 -75.26
CA ASN A 14 -32.23 -38.33 -76.15
C ASN A 14 -32.14 -36.88 -75.65
N MET A 15 -33.16 -36.35 -74.98
CA MET A 15 -33.11 -35.02 -74.36
C MET A 15 -32.23 -34.95 -73.10
N LYS A 16 -31.98 -36.06 -72.40
CA LYS A 16 -31.11 -36.08 -71.20
C LYS A 16 -29.62 -36.19 -71.49
N PHE A 17 -29.21 -36.66 -72.67
CA PHE A 17 -27.79 -36.72 -73.06
C PHE A 17 -27.13 -35.34 -73.22
N PRO A 18 -27.77 -34.33 -73.84
CA PRO A 18 -27.28 -32.96 -73.87
C PRO A 18 -27.10 -32.35 -72.47
N ASP A 19 -28.06 -32.55 -71.57
CA ASP A 19 -27.99 -32.06 -70.20
C ASP A 19 -26.85 -32.73 -69.40
N ALA A 20 -26.68 -34.05 -69.55
CA ALA A 20 -25.56 -34.77 -68.95
C ALA A 20 -24.21 -34.28 -69.51
N ARG A 21 -24.12 -33.99 -70.81
CA ARG A 21 -22.91 -33.40 -71.43
C ARG A 21 -22.67 -31.97 -70.96
N ALA A 22 -23.71 -31.18 -70.74
CA ALA A 22 -23.60 -29.82 -70.21
C ALA A 22 -23.07 -29.82 -68.77
N VAL A 23 -23.56 -30.74 -67.92
CA VAL A 23 -23.08 -30.93 -66.54
C VAL A 23 -21.63 -31.42 -66.51
N LEU A 24 -21.25 -32.35 -67.40
CA LEU A 24 -19.87 -32.80 -67.54
C LEU A 24 -18.95 -31.68 -68.03
N SER A 25 -19.41 -30.86 -68.97
CA SER A 25 -18.67 -29.70 -69.47
C SER A 25 -18.54 -28.58 -68.44
N SER A 26 -19.57 -28.33 -67.62
CA SER A 26 -19.51 -27.35 -66.54
C SER A 26 -18.55 -27.79 -65.45
N ASN A 27 -18.54 -29.08 -65.10
CA ASN A 27 -17.57 -29.64 -64.15
C ASN A 27 -16.13 -29.56 -64.70
N ALA A 28 -15.92 -29.82 -65.99
CA ALA A 28 -14.63 -29.69 -66.67
C ALA A 28 -14.16 -28.23 -66.87
N LYS A 29 -15.05 -27.25 -66.72
CA LYS A 29 -14.74 -25.81 -66.76
C LYS A 29 -14.72 -25.15 -65.38
N SER A 30 -14.93 -25.91 -64.31
CA SER A 30 -14.81 -25.39 -62.95
C SER A 30 -13.39 -24.87 -62.72
N ALA A 31 -13.22 -23.86 -61.87
CA ALA A 31 -11.90 -23.31 -61.53
C ALA A 31 -10.93 -24.42 -61.06
N LEU A 32 -11.46 -25.47 -60.43
CA LEU A 32 -10.74 -26.68 -60.02
C LEU A 32 -10.37 -27.60 -61.20
N ALA A 33 -11.13 -27.64 -62.30
CA ALA A 33 -10.75 -28.43 -63.46
C ALA A 33 -9.74 -27.70 -64.35
N VAL A 34 -9.87 -26.38 -64.48
CA VAL A 34 -8.94 -25.55 -65.28
C VAL A 34 -7.57 -25.44 -64.63
N ALA A 35 -7.48 -25.30 -63.31
CA ALA A 35 -6.21 -25.28 -62.58
C ALA A 35 -5.42 -26.62 -62.68
N PHE A 36 -6.09 -27.72 -63.04
CA PHE A 36 -5.52 -29.06 -63.11
C PHE A 36 -5.43 -29.61 -64.54
N LYS A 37 -5.77 -28.84 -65.57
CA LYS A 37 -5.87 -29.34 -66.95
C LYS A 37 -4.55 -29.37 -67.72
N ASP A 38 -3.59 -28.52 -67.36
CA ASP A 38 -2.41 -28.25 -68.19
C ASP A 38 -1.09 -28.84 -67.65
N ILE A 39 -1.15 -29.69 -66.62
CA ILE A 39 0.03 -30.26 -65.96
C ILE A 39 -0.06 -31.80 -66.11
N GLY A 40 1.03 -32.49 -66.49
CA GLY A 40 0.99 -33.95 -66.62
C GLY A 40 0.82 -34.63 -65.25
N SER A 41 0.30 -35.87 -65.18
CA SER A 41 0.12 -36.62 -63.91
C SER A 41 1.38 -36.67 -63.04
N ILE A 42 2.55 -36.79 -63.67
CA ILE A 42 3.86 -36.76 -63.00
C ILE A 42 4.17 -35.38 -62.41
N ASP A 43 3.76 -34.32 -63.09
CA ASP A 43 4.08 -32.94 -62.72
C ASP A 43 3.11 -32.44 -61.62
N HIS A 44 1.88 -32.97 -61.58
CA HIS A 44 0.99 -32.86 -60.41
C HIS A 44 1.57 -33.53 -59.16
N LEU A 45 2.15 -34.72 -59.30
CA LEU A 45 2.79 -35.42 -58.17
C LEU A 45 4.02 -34.65 -57.67
N LYS A 46 4.80 -34.07 -58.58
CA LYS A 46 5.93 -33.19 -58.23
C LYS A 46 5.47 -31.91 -57.55
N HIS A 47 4.48 -31.21 -58.09
CA HIS A 47 3.95 -29.99 -57.51
C HIS A 47 3.27 -30.24 -56.15
N ALA A 48 2.51 -31.32 -56.01
CA ALA A 48 1.93 -31.74 -54.74
C ALA A 48 3.01 -32.12 -53.72
N ALA A 49 4.08 -32.81 -54.12
CA ALA A 49 5.21 -33.12 -53.24
C ALA A 49 5.98 -31.86 -52.82
N ILE A 50 6.21 -30.92 -53.74
CA ILE A 50 6.86 -29.63 -53.47
C ILE A 50 5.99 -28.76 -52.55
N SER A 51 4.67 -28.69 -52.81
CA SER A 51 3.71 -27.98 -51.98
C SER A 51 3.62 -28.58 -50.57
N SER A 52 3.54 -29.91 -50.47
CA SER A 52 3.58 -30.60 -49.18
C SER A 52 4.88 -30.33 -48.43
N ARG A 53 6.03 -30.32 -49.11
CA ARG A 53 7.33 -30.00 -48.51
C ARG A 53 7.39 -28.55 -48.05
N SER A 54 6.99 -27.60 -48.89
CA SER A 54 6.93 -26.18 -48.56
C SER A 54 5.99 -25.92 -47.37
N HIS A 55 4.86 -26.62 -47.29
CA HIS A 55 3.94 -26.53 -46.16
C HIS A 55 4.55 -27.08 -44.86
N VAL A 56 5.32 -28.18 -44.94
CA VAL A 56 6.04 -28.73 -43.78
C VAL A 56 7.17 -27.78 -43.36
N GLU A 57 7.94 -27.23 -44.29
CA GLU A 57 9.00 -26.25 -44.01
C GLU A 57 8.44 -24.99 -43.33
N ALA A 58 7.31 -24.46 -43.82
CA ALA A 58 6.62 -23.33 -43.18
C ALA A 58 6.18 -23.66 -41.75
N LYS A 59 5.56 -24.83 -41.53
CA LYS A 59 5.17 -25.29 -40.19
C LYS A 59 6.36 -25.45 -39.24
N VAL A 60 7.49 -25.95 -39.75
CA VAL A 60 8.72 -26.09 -38.95
C VAL A 60 9.25 -24.71 -38.55
N LEU A 61 9.31 -23.75 -39.48
CA LEU A 61 9.72 -22.37 -39.18
C LEU A 61 8.81 -21.71 -38.15
N LEU A 62 7.50 -21.88 -38.29
CA LEU A 62 6.50 -21.39 -37.34
C LEU A 62 6.70 -21.97 -35.93
N ARG A 63 6.92 -23.28 -35.83
CA ARG A 63 7.25 -23.94 -34.55
C ARG A 63 8.56 -23.45 -33.96
N MET A 64 9.59 -23.24 -34.78
CA MET A 64 10.87 -22.70 -34.30
C MET A 64 10.69 -21.28 -33.74
N PHE A 65 9.88 -20.44 -34.36
CA PHE A 65 9.55 -19.12 -33.85
C PHE A 65 8.77 -19.20 -32.53
N ALA A 66 7.76 -20.08 -32.45
CA ALA A 66 7.00 -20.30 -31.21
C ALA A 66 7.89 -20.79 -30.06
N ILE A 67 8.81 -21.73 -30.32
CA ILE A 67 9.79 -22.21 -29.34
C ILE A 67 10.73 -21.07 -28.91
N GLN A 68 11.20 -20.23 -29.84
CA GLN A 68 12.05 -19.09 -29.52
C GLN A 68 11.29 -18.05 -28.67
N SER A 69 10.03 -17.78 -28.98
CA SER A 69 9.15 -16.89 -28.21
C SER A 69 8.94 -17.44 -26.80
N ALA A 70 8.68 -18.74 -26.66
CA ALA A 70 8.53 -19.41 -25.37
C ALA A 70 9.81 -19.35 -24.52
N ASN A 71 10.98 -19.60 -25.13
CA ASN A 71 12.27 -19.49 -24.45
C ASN A 71 12.53 -18.04 -24.01
N GLY A 72 12.17 -17.05 -24.82
CA GLY A 72 12.26 -15.64 -24.45
C GLY A 72 11.37 -15.30 -23.24
N ALA A 73 10.11 -15.74 -23.26
CA ALA A 73 9.17 -15.56 -22.15
C ALA A 73 9.71 -16.20 -20.86
N LEU A 74 10.27 -17.41 -20.96
CA LEU A 74 10.88 -18.12 -19.85
C LEU A 74 12.09 -17.36 -19.29
N SER A 75 13.05 -16.97 -20.13
CA SER A 75 14.24 -16.24 -19.70
C SER A 75 13.89 -14.91 -19.02
N ILE A 76 12.92 -14.16 -19.57
CA ILE A 76 12.43 -12.92 -18.96
C ILE A 76 11.83 -13.20 -17.58
N SER A 77 10.98 -14.22 -17.49
CA SER A 77 10.33 -14.60 -16.24
C SER A 77 11.33 -15.07 -15.18
N GLU A 78 12.36 -15.83 -15.57
CA GLU A 78 13.43 -16.30 -14.66
C GLU A 78 14.29 -15.15 -14.15
N ILE A 79 14.71 -14.24 -15.04
CA ILE A 79 15.50 -13.06 -14.66
C ILE A 79 14.68 -12.17 -13.73
N ALA A 80 13.41 -11.89 -14.07
CA ALA A 80 12.52 -11.10 -13.24
C ALA A 80 12.27 -11.77 -11.89
N ALA A 81 11.98 -13.07 -11.85
CA ALA A 81 11.75 -13.82 -10.61
C ALA A 81 12.99 -13.84 -9.70
N GLY A 82 14.20 -14.02 -10.26
CA GLY A 82 15.45 -13.96 -9.52
C GLY A 82 15.69 -12.58 -8.90
N ALA A 83 15.48 -11.51 -9.69
CA ALA A 83 15.62 -10.14 -9.23
C ALA A 83 14.58 -9.78 -8.14
N LEU A 84 13.33 -10.19 -8.32
CA LEU A 84 12.26 -10.01 -7.33
C LEU A 84 12.55 -10.78 -6.04
N SER A 85 13.08 -12.00 -6.14
CA SER A 85 13.48 -12.79 -4.96
C SER A 85 14.56 -12.08 -4.14
N GLU A 86 15.55 -11.47 -4.80
CA GLU A 86 16.59 -10.70 -4.10
C GLU A 86 16.03 -9.42 -3.48
N GLN A 87 15.16 -8.72 -4.20
CA GLN A 87 14.41 -7.57 -3.68
C GLN A 87 13.60 -7.93 -2.41
N ILE A 88 12.91 -9.07 -2.39
CA ILE A 88 12.18 -9.57 -1.21
C ILE A 88 13.14 -9.83 -0.05
N ASN A 89 14.30 -10.42 -0.29
CA ASN A 89 15.29 -10.68 0.76
C ASN A 89 15.86 -9.38 1.34
N LEU A 90 16.12 -8.37 0.51
CA LEU A 90 16.57 -7.05 0.97
C LEU A 90 15.51 -6.36 1.84
N VAL A 91 14.23 -6.42 1.47
CA VAL A 91 13.13 -5.87 2.28
C VAL A 91 13.02 -6.60 3.62
N LYS A 92 13.17 -7.94 3.64
CA LYS A 92 13.22 -8.71 4.89
C LYS A 92 14.40 -8.29 5.77
N ALA A 93 15.56 -8.03 5.19
CA ALA A 93 16.73 -7.53 5.92
C ALA A 93 16.49 -6.12 6.49
N VAL A 94 15.86 -5.22 5.74
CA VAL A 94 15.46 -3.89 6.23
C VAL A 94 14.49 -4.02 7.41
N LYS A 95 13.50 -4.92 7.32
CA LYS A 95 12.57 -5.22 8.42
C LYS A 95 13.32 -5.70 9.67
N ALA A 96 14.24 -6.66 9.53
CA ALA A 96 15.02 -7.16 10.66
C ALA A 96 15.87 -6.07 11.33
N SER A 97 16.54 -5.22 10.54
CA SER A 97 17.31 -4.07 11.08
C SER A 97 16.41 -3.06 11.80
N ALA A 98 15.19 -2.83 11.31
CA ALA A 98 14.22 -1.93 11.94
C ALA A 98 13.69 -2.50 13.27
N GLU A 99 13.41 -3.80 13.32
CA GLU A 99 13.02 -4.51 14.54
C GLU A 99 14.15 -4.47 15.58
N GLU A 100 15.40 -4.70 15.16
CA GLU A 100 16.56 -4.60 16.04
C GLU A 100 16.74 -3.17 16.57
N ALA A 101 16.59 -2.15 15.71
CA ALA A 101 16.70 -0.75 16.11
C ALA A 101 15.61 -0.31 17.09
N SER A 102 14.46 -1.00 17.10
CA SER A 102 13.36 -0.74 18.04
C SER A 102 13.62 -1.29 19.44
N ALA A 103 14.61 -2.17 19.63
CA ALA A 103 14.90 -2.75 20.94
C ALA A 103 15.43 -1.68 21.92
N ILE A 104 14.92 -1.69 23.15
CA ILE A 104 15.28 -0.72 24.21
C ILE A 104 16.77 -0.81 24.58
N THR A 105 17.39 -1.98 24.42
CA THR A 105 18.81 -2.22 24.74
C THR A 105 19.79 -1.55 23.78
N LYS A 106 19.33 -1.02 22.64
CA LYS A 106 20.18 -0.39 21.63
C LYS A 106 20.45 1.08 21.94
N THR A 107 21.72 1.43 21.98
CA THR A 107 22.21 2.79 22.13
C THR A 107 21.94 3.65 20.88
N ALA A 108 22.05 4.97 21.02
CA ALA A 108 21.87 5.90 19.91
C ALA A 108 22.85 5.61 18.75
N ASP A 109 24.12 5.34 19.05
CA ASP A 109 25.15 5.07 18.05
C ASP A 109 24.89 3.75 17.29
N GLU A 110 24.43 2.70 17.98
CA GLU A 110 24.05 1.44 17.34
C GLU A 110 22.86 1.63 16.38
N ARG A 111 21.88 2.47 16.75
CA ARG A 111 20.75 2.80 15.87
C ARG A 111 21.20 3.56 14.62
N VAL A 112 22.24 4.41 14.72
CA VAL A 112 22.83 5.07 13.55
C VAL A 112 23.48 4.05 12.60
N ILE A 113 24.20 3.07 13.13
CA ILE A 113 24.82 2.00 12.32
C ILE A 113 23.74 1.15 11.62
N LEU A 114 22.69 0.76 12.36
CA LEU A 114 21.56 0.02 11.78
C LEU A 114 20.86 0.84 10.68
N ASN A 115 20.71 2.15 10.86
CA ASN A 115 20.16 3.04 9.84
C ASN A 115 21.03 3.05 8.56
N GLN A 116 22.36 3.10 8.70
CA GLN A 116 23.28 3.01 7.56
C GLN A 116 23.11 1.68 6.80
N SER A 117 22.94 0.56 7.52
CA SER A 117 22.64 -0.75 6.92
C SER A 117 21.32 -0.73 6.14
N VAL A 118 20.26 -0.17 6.71
CA VAL A 118 18.96 0.01 6.03
C VAL A 118 19.12 0.81 4.74
N ARG A 119 19.83 1.95 4.79
CA ARG A 119 20.07 2.78 3.61
C ARG A 119 20.86 2.05 2.53
N ALA A 120 21.88 1.28 2.91
CA ALA A 120 22.66 0.49 1.97
C ALA A 120 21.79 -0.58 1.28
N ASN A 121 20.91 -1.26 2.02
CA ASN A 121 19.99 -2.25 1.46
C ASN A 121 18.95 -1.61 0.53
N LEU A 122 18.43 -0.43 0.86
CA LEU A 122 17.53 0.32 -0.02
C LEU A 122 18.22 0.75 -1.33
N VAL A 123 19.48 1.17 -1.27
CA VAL A 123 20.26 1.48 -2.50
C VAL A 123 20.44 0.22 -3.36
N ARG A 124 20.73 -0.93 -2.75
CA ARG A 124 20.82 -2.21 -3.48
C ARG A 124 19.48 -2.59 -4.11
N TYR A 125 18.39 -2.43 -3.38
CA TYR A 125 17.04 -2.68 -3.85
C TYR A 125 16.72 -1.86 -5.11
N GLU A 126 17.01 -0.55 -5.04
CA GLU A 126 16.79 0.39 -6.14
C GLU A 126 17.68 0.08 -7.35
N ASN A 127 18.92 -0.36 -7.12
CA ASN A 127 19.82 -0.79 -8.19
C ASN A 127 19.27 -2.03 -8.90
N ILE A 128 18.73 -3.01 -8.18
CA ILE A 128 18.12 -4.20 -8.80
C ILE A 128 16.93 -3.80 -9.68
N ALA A 129 16.04 -2.93 -9.18
CA ALA A 129 14.92 -2.44 -9.98
C ALA A 129 15.41 -1.77 -11.28
N ASN A 130 16.46 -0.95 -11.19
CA ASN A 130 16.92 -0.13 -12.32
C ASN A 130 17.88 -0.84 -13.29
N GLN A 131 18.60 -1.88 -12.84
CA GLN A 131 19.63 -2.58 -13.61
C GLN A 131 19.17 -3.93 -14.15
N THR A 132 18.01 -4.45 -13.71
CA THR A 132 17.46 -5.70 -14.25
C THR A 132 16.91 -5.45 -15.66
N VAL A 133 17.66 -5.91 -16.65
CA VAL A 133 17.36 -5.72 -18.08
C VAL A 133 17.41 -7.04 -18.83
N PHE A 134 16.58 -7.16 -19.85
CA PHE A 134 16.64 -8.21 -20.86
C PHE A 134 16.59 -7.57 -22.25
N ASN A 135 17.58 -7.86 -23.10
CA ASN A 135 17.68 -7.27 -24.44
C ASN A 135 17.51 -5.74 -24.46
N GLN A 136 18.10 -5.04 -23.50
CA GLN A 136 18.00 -3.58 -23.29
C GLN A 136 16.62 -3.06 -22.82
N ALA A 137 15.63 -3.92 -22.68
CA ALA A 137 14.36 -3.58 -22.04
C ALA A 137 14.50 -3.74 -20.52
N LYS A 138 14.10 -2.72 -19.76
CA LYS A 138 13.97 -2.82 -18.31
C LYS A 138 12.78 -3.73 -17.98
N LEU A 139 12.95 -4.56 -16.96
CA LEU A 139 11.91 -5.51 -16.57
C LEU A 139 11.08 -5.03 -15.38
N LEU A 140 11.67 -4.23 -14.48
CA LEU A 140 11.14 -3.99 -13.13
C LEU A 140 10.64 -2.55 -12.88
N ASP A 141 10.59 -1.71 -13.91
CA ASP A 141 10.18 -0.30 -13.84
C ASP A 141 8.70 -0.07 -14.22
N GLY A 142 7.94 -1.14 -14.40
CA GLY A 142 6.52 -1.09 -14.80
C GLY A 142 6.26 -0.77 -16.27
N SER A 143 7.29 -0.45 -17.06
CA SER A 143 7.15 -0.21 -18.51
C SER A 143 7.09 -1.49 -19.33
N PHE A 144 7.48 -2.62 -18.74
CA PHE A 144 7.59 -3.89 -19.44
C PHE A 144 6.21 -4.50 -19.75
N ALA A 145 5.92 -4.64 -21.04
CA ALA A 145 4.80 -5.41 -21.56
C ALA A 145 5.28 -6.31 -22.69
N GLY A 146 5.33 -7.62 -22.44
CA GLY A 146 5.79 -8.62 -23.40
C GLY A 146 4.63 -9.45 -23.95
N TYR A 147 4.48 -9.47 -25.27
CA TYR A 147 3.53 -10.34 -25.97
C TYR A 147 4.27 -11.49 -26.63
N PHE A 148 3.94 -12.71 -26.25
CA PHE A 148 4.56 -13.93 -26.78
C PHE A 148 3.52 -14.78 -27.50
N LEU A 149 3.89 -15.31 -28.66
CA LEU A 149 3.03 -16.12 -29.53
C LEU A 149 3.50 -17.56 -29.47
N PHE A 150 2.60 -18.49 -29.16
CA PHE A 150 2.94 -19.92 -28.98
C PHE A 150 2.36 -20.82 -30.07
N ASP A 151 1.55 -20.27 -30.97
CA ASP A 151 0.87 -21.05 -32.00
C ASP A 151 1.73 -21.29 -33.25
N ASP A 152 1.66 -22.51 -33.79
CA ASP A 152 2.27 -22.91 -35.05
C ASP A 152 1.43 -22.55 -36.30
N ASN A 153 0.28 -21.88 -36.09
CA ASN A 153 -0.67 -21.47 -37.13
C ASN A 153 -1.10 -19.99 -37.09
N LEU A 154 -0.36 -19.10 -36.40
CA LEU A 154 -0.69 -17.67 -36.22
C LEU A 154 -2.09 -17.40 -35.59
N SER A 155 -2.73 -18.36 -34.94
CA SER A 155 -4.07 -18.24 -34.37
C SER A 155 -4.05 -18.06 -32.85
N THR A 156 -4.26 -16.82 -32.42
CA THR A 156 -4.84 -16.38 -31.14
C THR A 156 -4.18 -16.74 -29.79
N GLU A 157 -3.35 -17.78 -29.69
CA GLU A 157 -2.71 -18.14 -28.41
C GLU A 157 -1.53 -17.23 -28.11
N THR A 158 -1.80 -16.22 -27.28
CA THR A 158 -0.80 -15.29 -26.76
C THR A 158 -0.63 -15.45 -25.25
N LEU A 159 0.61 -15.35 -24.78
CA LEU A 159 0.90 -15.07 -23.36
C LEU A 159 1.28 -13.61 -23.27
N ASN A 160 0.56 -12.87 -22.43
CA ASN A 160 0.93 -11.53 -22.05
C ASN A 160 1.63 -11.58 -20.70
N ILE A 161 2.86 -11.10 -20.64
CA ILE A 161 3.60 -10.91 -19.39
C ILE A 161 3.67 -9.42 -19.11
N LEU A 162 3.01 -9.01 -18.02
CA LEU A 162 3.13 -7.68 -17.45
C LEU A 162 3.91 -7.80 -16.15
N ILE A 163 4.90 -6.92 -15.97
CA ILE A 163 5.67 -6.83 -14.74
C ILE A 163 5.43 -5.44 -14.15
N GLY A 164 4.98 -5.40 -12.89
CA GLY A 164 4.70 -4.16 -12.19
C GLY A 164 5.96 -3.33 -11.90
N ASP A 165 5.75 -2.05 -11.60
CA ASP A 165 6.80 -1.17 -11.10
C ASP A 165 7.20 -1.60 -9.68
N THR A 166 8.47 -1.90 -9.49
CA THR A 166 9.06 -2.29 -8.20
C THR A 166 10.17 -1.31 -7.78
N GLN A 167 10.17 -0.09 -8.30
CA GLN A 167 11.08 0.94 -7.82
C GLN A 167 10.79 1.28 -6.34
N GLY A 168 11.81 1.72 -5.62
CA GLY A 168 11.73 2.05 -4.20
C GLY A 168 10.71 3.15 -3.89
N ARG A 169 10.30 3.95 -4.88
CA ARG A 169 9.21 4.93 -4.74
C ARG A 169 7.83 4.29 -4.59
N GLN A 170 7.63 3.10 -5.15
CA GLN A 170 6.42 2.30 -4.99
C GLN A 170 6.48 1.46 -3.70
N LEU A 171 7.69 1.15 -3.20
CA LEU A 171 7.88 0.59 -1.87
C LEU A 171 7.77 1.67 -0.80
N GLY A 172 6.54 2.05 -0.47
CA GLY A 172 6.30 3.03 0.59
C GLY A 172 4.98 2.81 1.28
N ARG A 173 5.00 2.85 2.61
CA ARG A 173 3.79 3.17 3.38
C ARG A 173 3.59 4.66 3.28
N TYR A 174 2.43 5.10 2.79
CA TYR A 174 2.02 6.49 2.93
C TYR A 174 1.76 6.77 4.41
N VAL A 175 2.68 7.51 5.04
CA VAL A 175 2.52 7.96 6.42
C VAL A 175 2.21 9.44 6.38
N LEU A 176 1.05 9.80 6.90
CA LEU A 176 0.69 11.18 7.19
C LEU A 176 0.99 11.41 8.67
N ASP A 177 1.96 12.28 8.96
CA ASP A 177 2.21 12.74 10.32
C ASP A 177 1.50 14.08 10.51
N THR A 178 0.53 14.11 11.43
CA THR A 178 -0.24 15.31 11.75
C THR A 178 0.08 15.74 13.16
N THR A 179 0.79 16.85 13.30
CA THR A 179 0.96 17.52 14.58
C THR A 179 -0.10 18.61 14.74
N GLY A 180 -0.79 18.61 15.88
CA GLY A 180 -1.79 19.61 16.22
C GLY A 180 -1.60 20.03 17.67
N SER A 181 -1.58 21.34 17.93
CA SER A 181 -1.59 21.87 19.29
C SER A 181 -2.72 22.86 19.44
N SER A 182 -3.60 22.63 20.40
CA SER A 182 -4.65 23.58 20.81
C SER A 182 -4.19 24.50 21.94
N LEU A 183 -3.08 24.19 22.61
CA LEU A 183 -2.52 24.98 23.70
C LEU A 183 -1.11 25.43 23.32
N THR A 184 -1.03 26.56 22.63
CA THR A 184 0.24 27.27 22.44
C THR A 184 0.37 28.35 23.50
N ASN A 185 1.39 28.22 24.36
CA ASN A 185 1.81 29.25 25.32
C ASN A 185 0.71 29.73 26.29
N GLN A 186 -0.11 28.83 26.83
CA GLN A 186 -1.01 29.19 27.92
C GLN A 186 -0.21 29.44 29.20
N THR A 187 -0.21 30.69 29.68
CA THR A 187 0.28 31.04 31.01
C THR A 187 -0.87 30.87 32.00
N LEU A 188 -0.73 29.92 32.92
CA LEU A 188 -1.70 29.69 33.99
C LEU A 188 -1.31 30.51 35.22
N ASN A 189 -2.20 31.39 35.66
CA ASN A 189 -2.05 32.06 36.95
C ASN A 189 -2.68 31.18 38.05
N PRO A 190 -2.16 31.17 39.29
CA PRO A 190 -2.81 30.47 40.39
C PRO A 190 -4.28 30.90 40.54
N SER A 191 -5.16 29.94 40.80
CA SER A 191 -6.63 30.13 40.88
C SER A 191 -7.33 30.59 39.58
N SER A 192 -6.65 30.58 38.43
CA SER A 192 -7.31 30.82 37.13
C SER A 192 -7.96 29.55 36.58
N SER A 193 -9.07 29.71 35.85
CA SER A 193 -9.72 28.58 35.16
C SER A 193 -8.84 28.10 34.00
N ILE A 194 -8.46 26.82 34.02
CA ILE A 194 -7.70 26.18 32.94
C ILE A 194 -8.62 25.94 31.75
N THR A 195 -8.15 26.22 30.52
CA THR A 195 -8.88 25.83 29.31
C THR A 195 -8.81 24.32 29.16
N VAL A 196 -9.94 23.65 29.33
CA VAL A 196 -10.06 22.18 29.32
C VAL A 196 -10.41 21.60 27.95
N SER A 197 -10.69 22.45 26.96
CA SER A 197 -10.95 22.03 25.58
C SER A 197 -9.65 21.78 24.82
N ASN A 198 -9.63 20.74 24.00
CA ASN A 198 -8.51 20.42 23.11
C ASN A 198 -8.68 21.01 21.70
N GLY A 199 -9.67 21.89 21.51
CA GLY A 199 -9.91 22.61 20.26
C GLY A 199 -10.54 21.78 19.13
N ILE A 200 -10.79 20.48 19.35
CA ILE A 200 -11.48 19.63 18.37
C ILE A 200 -12.98 19.89 18.44
N ALA A 201 -13.55 20.38 17.34
CA ALA A 201 -14.99 20.49 17.16
C ALA A 201 -15.58 19.17 16.62
N ALA A 202 -16.89 18.98 16.83
CA ALA A 202 -17.58 17.87 16.21
C ALA A 202 -17.55 18.01 14.68
N GLN A 203 -17.08 16.96 13.98
CA GLN A 203 -16.92 16.98 12.53
C GLN A 203 -16.95 15.56 11.94
N GLU A 204 -17.18 15.47 10.64
CA GLU A 204 -17.02 14.24 9.88
C GLU A 204 -15.61 14.20 9.26
N LEU A 205 -14.81 13.21 9.63
CA LEU A 205 -13.48 12.99 9.08
C LEU A 205 -13.57 11.91 7.99
N MET A 206 -13.22 12.27 6.75
CA MET A 206 -13.17 11.33 5.63
C MET A 206 -11.82 10.61 5.60
N ILE A 207 -11.83 9.28 5.69
CA ILE A 207 -10.65 8.43 5.61
C ILE A 207 -10.64 7.71 4.25
N SER A 208 -9.66 8.01 3.41
CA SER A 208 -9.50 7.39 2.08
C SER A 208 -8.04 7.00 1.83
N SER A 209 -7.81 5.89 1.12
CA SER A 209 -6.48 5.51 0.62
C SER A 209 -6.53 5.29 -0.90
N GLU A 210 -5.39 5.54 -1.58
CA GLU A 210 -5.27 5.29 -3.02
C GLU A 210 -5.03 3.81 -3.34
N GLN A 211 -4.55 3.04 -2.35
CA GLN A 211 -4.11 1.65 -2.51
C GLN A 211 -5.26 0.66 -2.80
N PHE A 212 -6.51 1.06 -2.58
CA PHE A 212 -7.68 0.20 -2.79
C PHE A 212 -8.44 0.43 -4.10
N LYS A 213 -7.99 1.36 -4.97
CA LYS A 213 -8.62 1.66 -6.27
C LYS A 213 -8.54 0.55 -7.33
N MET A 214 -8.08 -0.64 -6.97
CA MET A 214 -8.08 -1.79 -7.86
C MET A 214 -9.43 -2.52 -7.75
N SER A 215 -10.32 -2.15 -8.68
CA SER A 215 -11.61 -2.81 -8.99
C SER A 215 -12.82 -2.36 -8.16
N GLY A 216 -13.38 -1.18 -8.47
CA GLY A 216 -14.81 -0.96 -8.75
C GLY A 216 -15.85 -1.31 -7.68
N ASP A 217 -15.45 -1.76 -6.50
CA ASP A 217 -16.31 -2.06 -5.37
C ASP A 217 -16.50 -0.79 -4.52
N GLU A 218 -17.61 -0.73 -3.78
CA GLU A 218 -17.96 0.38 -2.87
C GLU A 218 -16.89 0.68 -1.78
N LYS A 219 -15.83 -0.13 -1.71
CA LYS A 219 -14.60 0.06 -0.92
C LYS A 219 -13.77 1.29 -1.36
N ASP A 220 -14.07 1.86 -2.53
CA ASP A 220 -13.30 2.95 -3.18
C ASP A 220 -13.62 4.38 -2.72
N LYS A 221 -14.63 4.59 -1.88
CA LYS A 221 -15.15 5.96 -1.63
C LYS A 221 -14.63 6.67 -0.39
N GLY A 222 -13.72 6.06 0.37
CA GLY A 222 -13.39 6.54 1.70
C GLY A 222 -14.58 6.42 2.67
N LEU A 223 -14.30 6.43 3.97
CA LEU A 223 -15.31 6.32 5.01
C LEU A 223 -15.31 7.58 5.86
N ASN A 224 -16.50 8.16 6.04
CA ASN A 224 -16.69 9.23 6.99
C ASN A 224 -16.82 8.63 8.38
N ILE A 225 -15.98 9.11 9.30
CA ILE A 225 -16.08 8.82 10.72
C ILE A 225 -16.50 10.08 11.46
N SER A 226 -17.47 9.93 12.36
CA SER A 226 -17.95 11.04 13.18
C SER A 226 -17.01 11.26 14.36
N VAL A 227 -16.35 12.41 14.39
CA VAL A 227 -15.50 12.87 15.49
C VAL A 227 -16.34 13.77 16.38
N VAL A 228 -16.40 13.44 17.67
CA VAL A 228 -17.06 14.28 18.68
C VAL A 228 -16.13 15.39 19.15
N SER A 229 -16.70 16.46 19.72
CA SER A 229 -15.90 17.54 20.31
C SER A 229 -15.01 17.03 21.44
N ASP A 230 -13.80 17.58 21.55
CA ASP A 230 -12.83 17.26 22.59
C ASP A 230 -12.37 15.79 22.66
N LEU A 231 -12.59 15.04 21.58
CA LEU A 231 -12.08 13.67 21.45
C LEU A 231 -10.55 13.69 21.46
N SER A 232 -9.91 12.81 22.24
CA SER A 232 -8.45 12.76 22.27
C SER A 232 -7.87 12.17 20.98
N ALA A 233 -6.55 12.29 20.81
CA ALA A 233 -5.85 11.64 19.71
C ALA A 233 -5.99 10.10 19.78
N GLU A 234 -6.07 9.53 20.99
CA GLU A 234 -6.41 8.12 21.20
C GLU A 234 -7.79 7.81 20.62
N GLY A 235 -8.80 8.61 20.96
CA GLY A 235 -10.17 8.43 20.46
C GLY A 235 -10.24 8.49 18.94
N VAL A 236 -9.57 9.48 18.32
CA VAL A 236 -9.51 9.61 16.85
C VAL A 236 -8.80 8.40 16.22
N SER A 237 -7.64 8.00 16.74
CA SER A 237 -6.89 6.86 16.18
C SER A 237 -7.64 5.54 16.31
N ARG A 238 -8.38 5.36 17.42
CA ARG A 238 -9.31 4.23 17.61
C ARG A 238 -10.41 4.20 16.57
N LEU A 239 -11.05 5.34 16.27
CA LEU A 239 -12.09 5.43 15.22
C LEU A 239 -11.53 5.10 13.83
N ILE A 240 -10.31 5.56 13.50
CA ILE A 240 -9.65 5.21 12.23
C ILE A 240 -9.34 3.72 12.17
N ASN A 241 -8.79 3.16 13.25
CA ASN A 241 -8.42 1.74 13.29
C ASN A 241 -9.65 0.80 13.23
N GLN A 242 -10.83 1.24 13.67
CA GLN A 242 -12.08 0.49 13.49
C GLN A 242 -12.50 0.32 12.02
N VAL A 243 -12.11 1.26 11.16
CA VAL A 243 -12.38 1.19 9.72
C VAL A 243 -11.18 0.74 8.89
N ALA A 244 -10.06 0.38 9.53
CA ALA A 244 -8.81 0.02 8.86
C ALA A 244 -8.95 -1.17 7.90
N GLU A 245 -9.78 -2.17 8.22
CA GLU A 245 -10.03 -3.31 7.31
C GLU A 245 -10.70 -2.90 5.99
N LYS A 246 -11.44 -1.78 6.00
CA LYS A 246 -12.15 -1.26 4.83
C LYS A 246 -11.36 -0.21 4.08
N THR A 247 -10.56 0.60 4.77
CA THR A 247 -9.83 1.72 4.18
C THR A 247 -8.36 1.42 3.91
N GLY A 248 -7.78 0.39 4.55
CA GLY A 248 -6.35 0.14 4.55
C GLY A 248 -5.52 1.19 5.33
N VAL A 249 -6.17 2.08 6.07
CA VAL A 249 -5.51 3.15 6.85
C VAL A 249 -5.47 2.74 8.32
N SER A 250 -4.28 2.72 8.91
CA SER A 250 -4.08 2.56 10.35
C SER A 250 -3.52 3.83 10.95
N ALA A 251 -3.93 4.15 12.18
CA ALA A 251 -3.51 5.34 12.90
C ALA A 251 -2.84 4.98 14.23
N PHE A 252 -1.85 5.79 14.61
CA PHE A 252 -1.24 5.80 15.93
C PHE A 252 -1.34 7.21 16.49
N ALA A 253 -1.44 7.33 17.81
CA ALA A 253 -1.56 8.60 18.48
C ALA A 253 -0.62 8.68 19.69
N GLN A 254 -0.13 9.88 19.93
CA GLN A 254 0.62 10.25 21.12
C GLN A 254 0.26 11.69 21.46
N THR A 255 0.18 12.00 22.75
CA THR A 255 -0.06 13.36 23.24
C THR A 255 1.09 13.75 24.12
N HIS A 256 1.62 14.97 23.93
CA HIS A 256 2.61 15.55 24.82
C HIS A 256 2.24 17.00 25.17
N VAL A 257 2.62 17.44 26.36
CA VAL A 257 2.54 18.83 26.79
C VAL A 257 3.81 19.19 27.56
N ASP A 258 4.39 20.34 27.23
CA ASP A 258 5.58 20.84 27.90
C ASP A 258 5.15 21.84 28.98
N LEU A 259 5.48 21.53 30.23
CA LEU A 259 5.25 22.34 31.41
C LEU A 259 6.51 23.08 31.81
N LYS A 260 6.36 24.37 32.08
CA LYS A 260 7.39 25.23 32.64
C LYS A 260 6.77 26.04 33.77
N LEU A 261 7.47 26.13 34.89
CA LEU A 261 7.13 27.06 35.96
C LEU A 261 7.97 28.32 35.76
N GLU A 262 7.37 29.48 35.98
CA GLU A 262 8.05 30.77 35.91
C GLU A 262 7.76 31.59 37.17
N ASN A 263 8.70 32.45 37.55
CA ASN A 263 8.57 33.41 38.65
C ASN A 263 8.55 32.77 40.05
N ILE A 264 9.33 31.69 40.27
CA ILE A 264 9.53 31.09 41.60
C ILE A 264 10.72 31.76 42.30
N GLY A 265 10.45 32.82 43.07
CA GLY A 265 11.50 33.57 43.81
C GLY A 265 11.79 33.09 45.23
N ALA A 266 10.99 32.15 45.75
CA ALA A 266 11.08 31.58 47.09
C ALA A 266 10.37 30.20 47.12
N PRO A 267 10.60 29.36 48.16
CA PRO A 267 9.91 28.07 48.29
C PRO A 267 8.39 28.20 48.16
N THR A 268 7.86 27.64 47.07
CA THR A 268 6.46 27.78 46.65
C THR A 268 5.83 26.39 46.61
N LEU A 269 4.69 26.22 47.27
CA LEU A 269 3.87 25.03 47.13
C LEU A 269 3.10 25.13 45.81
N VAL A 270 3.18 24.09 45.00
CA VAL A 270 2.48 23.97 43.71
C VAL A 270 1.53 22.78 43.80
N GLY A 271 0.25 23.03 43.55
CA GLY A 271 -0.82 22.05 43.60
C GLY A 271 -1.65 22.05 42.31
N PHE A 272 -1.96 20.88 41.77
CA PHE A 272 -2.93 20.73 40.68
C PHE A 272 -3.44 19.28 40.61
N ASN A 273 -4.61 19.10 40.01
CA ASN A 273 -5.15 17.79 39.69
C ASN A 273 -4.71 17.37 38.29
N LEU A 274 -4.13 16.17 38.17
CA LEU A 274 -3.68 15.56 36.92
C LEU A 274 -4.59 14.38 36.56
N ALA A 275 -5.10 14.39 35.34
CA ALA A 275 -5.90 13.29 34.79
C ALA A 275 -5.59 13.09 33.30
N SER A 276 -6.03 11.95 32.77
CA SER A 276 -6.01 11.68 31.33
C SER A 276 -7.33 11.07 30.85
N GLY A 277 -7.74 11.40 29.61
CA GLY A 277 -8.91 10.79 28.99
C GLY A 277 -9.50 11.54 27.78
N ASP A 278 -10.74 11.17 27.43
CA ASP A 278 -11.53 11.73 26.33
C ASP A 278 -12.58 12.75 26.84
N GLY A 279 -12.59 13.96 26.29
CA GLY A 279 -13.59 15.00 26.60
C GLY A 279 -13.10 16.12 27.52
N ALA A 280 -13.83 17.24 27.55
CA ALA A 280 -13.44 18.49 28.21
C ALA A 280 -13.72 18.58 29.71
N THR A 281 -14.30 17.56 30.37
CA THR A 281 -14.74 17.69 31.77
C THR A 281 -13.91 16.82 32.71
N LEU A 282 -12.96 17.43 33.44
CA LEU A 282 -12.07 16.71 34.37
C LEU A 282 -12.80 16.07 35.56
N GLY A 283 -13.94 16.63 35.98
CA GLY A 283 -14.67 16.20 37.17
C GLY A 283 -15.26 14.78 37.13
N ASN A 284 -15.10 14.05 36.03
CA ASN A 284 -15.64 12.69 35.84
C ASN A 284 -14.57 11.61 35.63
N TYR A 285 -13.26 11.94 35.65
CA TYR A 285 -12.27 10.89 35.50
C TYR A 285 -11.92 10.27 36.84
N ALA A 286 -12.24 8.97 36.96
CA ALA A 286 -11.91 8.16 38.13
C ALA A 286 -10.38 8.07 38.41
N ASN A 287 -9.55 8.46 37.43
CA ASN A 287 -8.09 8.45 37.54
C ASN A 287 -7.46 9.79 37.95
N SER A 288 -8.26 10.84 38.25
CA SER A 288 -7.71 12.13 38.66
C SER A 288 -6.89 12.02 39.96
N GLN A 289 -5.66 12.52 39.95
CA GLN A 289 -4.74 12.49 41.10
C GLN A 289 -4.28 13.90 41.48
N LEU A 290 -4.24 14.18 42.77
CA LEU A 290 -3.70 15.43 43.30
C LEU A 290 -2.16 15.37 43.30
N ILE A 291 -1.55 16.31 42.61
CA ILE A 291 -0.12 16.58 42.66
C ILE A 291 0.08 17.80 43.54
N GLU A 292 0.83 17.65 44.62
CA GLU A 292 1.19 18.75 45.50
C GLU A 292 2.67 18.64 45.89
N VAL A 293 3.46 19.69 45.62
CA VAL A 293 4.90 19.67 45.82
C VAL A 293 5.47 21.05 46.12
N ALA A 294 6.47 21.11 47.01
CA ALA A 294 7.22 22.32 47.27
C ALA A 294 8.38 22.47 46.26
N ILE A 295 8.37 23.57 45.51
CA ILE A 295 9.43 23.92 44.56
C ILE A 295 10.30 25.00 45.17
N ASN A 296 11.60 24.71 45.28
CA ASN A 296 12.59 25.61 45.89
C ASN A 296 13.32 26.47 44.86
N ASP A 297 13.49 25.95 43.64
CA ASP A 297 14.21 26.59 42.55
C ASP A 297 13.48 26.30 41.23
N GLU A 298 13.22 27.33 40.43
CA GLU A 298 12.65 27.21 39.09
C GLU A 298 13.55 26.40 38.14
N GLY A 299 14.86 26.38 38.41
CA GLY A 299 15.84 25.62 37.65
C GLY A 299 15.80 24.10 37.88
N ASP A 300 15.14 23.62 38.95
CA ASP A 300 15.10 22.21 39.31
C ASP A 300 13.68 21.72 39.67
N LEU A 301 13.02 21.15 38.68
CA LEU A 301 11.69 20.54 38.83
C LEU A 301 11.74 19.04 39.14
N SER A 302 12.87 18.49 39.61
CA SER A 302 12.99 17.04 39.89
C SER A 302 11.92 16.51 40.84
N VAL A 303 11.58 17.26 41.88
CA VAL A 303 10.57 16.83 42.86
C VAL A 303 9.16 16.78 42.23
N LEU A 304 8.86 17.71 41.32
CA LEU A 304 7.60 17.69 40.57
C LEU A 304 7.54 16.51 39.61
N LEU A 305 8.64 16.23 38.91
CA LEU A 305 8.74 15.09 38.00
C LEU A 305 8.52 13.76 38.75
N ASP A 306 9.15 13.59 39.91
CA ASP A 306 8.99 12.38 40.73
C ASP A 306 7.55 12.22 41.23
N GLN A 307 6.91 13.31 41.67
CA GLN A 307 5.53 13.28 42.14
C GLN A 307 4.55 12.92 41.01
N ILE A 308 4.73 13.47 39.81
CA ILE A 308 3.92 13.11 38.65
C ILE A 308 4.15 11.64 38.27
N ASN A 309 5.41 11.20 38.23
CA ASN A 309 5.72 9.82 37.88
C ASN A 309 5.22 8.80 38.93
N SER A 310 5.04 9.22 40.19
CA SER A 310 4.47 8.37 41.25
C SER A 310 3.00 7.97 41.00
N VAL A 311 2.29 8.75 40.17
CA VAL A 311 0.87 8.51 39.82
C VAL A 311 0.67 8.05 38.37
N THR A 312 1.74 7.61 37.71
CA THR A 312 1.70 7.11 36.32
C THR A 312 0.76 5.92 36.17
N ASP A 313 0.71 5.03 37.17
CA ASP A 313 -0.11 3.81 37.10
C ASP A 313 -1.62 4.11 37.06
N GLN A 314 -2.06 5.23 37.64
CA GLN A 314 -3.46 5.66 37.60
C GLN A 314 -3.71 6.56 36.39
N THR A 315 -2.86 7.55 36.16
CA THR A 315 -3.08 8.60 35.15
C THR A 315 -2.61 8.19 33.75
N GLY A 316 -1.70 7.22 33.60
CA GLY A 316 -1.06 6.89 32.33
C GLY A 316 -0.12 7.98 31.77
N VAL A 317 0.09 9.07 32.52
CA VAL A 317 0.92 10.20 32.12
C VAL A 317 2.35 9.99 32.64
N ILE A 318 3.32 10.06 31.73
CA ILE A 318 4.75 9.94 32.04
C ILE A 318 5.39 11.31 31.94
N ALA A 319 6.19 11.69 32.94
CA ALA A 319 6.96 12.92 32.97
C ALA A 319 8.45 12.67 32.69
N GLU A 320 9.03 13.44 31.78
CA GLU A 320 10.46 13.46 31.49
C GLU A 320 10.98 14.90 31.36
N PHE A 321 12.26 15.13 31.61
CA PHE A 321 12.85 16.44 31.32
C PHE A 321 13.02 16.63 29.82
N THR A 322 12.74 17.84 29.32
CA THR A 322 12.94 18.15 27.90
C THR A 322 14.43 18.17 27.53
N SER A 323 15.30 18.46 28.50
CA SER A 323 16.76 18.40 28.37
C SER A 323 17.37 17.76 29.62
N LEU A 324 18.39 16.93 29.46
CA LEU A 324 19.13 16.38 30.60
C LEU A 324 20.06 17.42 31.26
N ALA A 325 20.33 18.53 30.59
CA ALA A 325 21.18 19.61 31.11
C ALA A 325 20.38 20.68 31.87
N GLU A 326 19.10 20.88 31.50
CA GLU A 326 18.23 21.90 32.09
C GLU A 326 16.97 21.23 32.66
N LYS A 327 16.79 21.32 33.98
CA LYS A 327 15.67 20.70 34.70
C LYS A 327 14.50 21.68 34.95
N ASN A 328 14.45 22.75 34.17
CA ASN A 328 13.45 23.83 34.25
C ASN A 328 12.17 23.54 33.43
N GLN A 329 12.15 22.47 32.63
CA GLN A 329 11.02 22.12 31.76
C GLN A 329 10.75 20.61 31.78
N ILE A 330 9.50 20.26 32.03
CA ILE A 330 9.01 18.87 32.06
C ILE A 330 8.09 18.64 30.87
N ARG A 331 8.33 17.59 30.10
CA ARG A 331 7.40 17.05 29.11
C ARG A 331 6.55 15.97 29.76
N LEU A 332 5.24 16.16 29.72
CA LEU A 332 4.27 15.12 30.03
C LEU A 332 3.87 14.42 28.74
N SER A 333 3.85 13.09 28.73
CA SER A 333 3.50 12.28 27.57
C SER A 333 2.48 11.20 27.93
N HIS A 334 1.53 10.96 27.03
CA HIS A 334 0.61 9.82 27.10
C HIS A 334 0.79 8.94 25.86
N ALA A 335 1.18 7.68 26.05
CA ALA A 335 1.62 6.78 24.97
C ALA A 335 0.49 6.39 23.99
N THR A 336 -0.76 6.40 24.44
CA THR A 336 -1.93 6.11 23.59
C THR A 336 -2.53 7.36 22.94
N GLY A 337 -2.12 8.56 23.37
CA GLY A 337 -2.69 9.82 22.89
C GLY A 337 -3.95 10.31 23.60
N ALA A 338 -4.22 9.87 24.83
CA ALA A 338 -5.28 10.46 25.66
C ALA A 338 -4.97 11.94 25.94
N ASN A 339 -6.01 12.77 26.12
CA ASN A 339 -5.79 14.16 26.48
C ASN A 339 -5.12 14.21 27.86
N ILE A 340 -4.06 15.02 28.00
CA ILE A 340 -3.45 15.31 29.30
C ILE A 340 -4.14 16.54 29.85
N GLN A 341 -4.70 16.43 31.04
CA GLN A 341 -5.54 17.49 31.60
C GLN A 341 -5.07 17.89 33.00
N LEU A 342 -4.95 19.21 33.19
CA LEU A 342 -4.63 19.84 34.46
C LEU A 342 -5.84 20.64 34.92
N SER A 343 -6.22 20.54 36.19
CA SER A 343 -7.24 21.38 36.84
C SER A 343 -6.76 21.90 38.19
N ASP A 344 -7.50 22.88 38.72
CA ASP A 344 -7.33 23.38 40.08
C ASP A 344 -5.89 23.80 40.39
N TYR A 345 -5.23 24.44 39.42
CA TYR A 345 -3.88 24.93 39.61
C TYR A 345 -3.84 26.00 40.69
N GLN A 346 -3.06 25.71 41.73
CA GLN A 346 -2.79 26.58 42.85
C GLN A 346 -1.28 26.67 43.04
N SER A 347 -0.83 27.88 43.36
CA SER A 347 0.54 28.10 43.80
C SER A 347 0.59 29.22 44.83
N GLY A 348 1.44 29.06 45.83
CA GLY A 348 1.58 30.03 46.91
C GLY A 348 2.76 29.72 47.84
N PRO A 349 3.10 30.65 48.74
CA PRO A 349 4.18 30.43 49.69
C PRO A 349 3.92 29.19 50.54
N TYR A 350 4.96 28.38 50.76
CA TYR A 350 4.86 27.16 51.56
C TYR A 350 4.27 27.47 52.96
N GLY A 351 3.09 26.93 53.25
CA GLY A 351 2.37 27.13 54.52
C GLY A 351 1.10 28.00 54.49
N LEU A 352 0.68 28.52 53.32
CA LEU A 352 -0.51 29.38 53.18
C LEU A 352 -1.65 28.78 52.32
N MET A 353 -1.48 27.59 51.74
CA MET A 353 -2.57 26.92 51.03
C MET A 353 -3.57 26.35 52.05
N ALA A 354 -4.76 26.95 52.08
CA ALA A 354 -5.90 26.32 52.74
C ALA A 354 -6.31 25.11 51.89
N LEU A 355 -6.24 23.92 52.50
CA LEU A 355 -6.92 22.73 52.02
C LEU A 355 -8.40 23.08 51.78
N PRO A 356 -8.98 22.78 50.60
CA PRO A 356 -10.43 22.68 50.50
C PRO A 356 -10.99 21.59 51.41
#